data_AF-F8AAV4-F1
#
_entry.id   AF-F8AAV4-F1
#
_cell.length_a   1.000
_cell.length_b   1.000
_cell.length_c   1.000
_cell.angle_alpha   90.00
_cell.angle_beta   90.00
_cell.angle_gamma   90.00
#
_symmetry.space_group_name_H-M   'P 1'
#
loop_
_entity.id
_entity.type
_entity.pdbx_description
1 polymer ?
#
loop_
_entity_poly.entity_id
_entity_poly.type
_entity_poly.pdbx_seq_one_letter_code
_entity_poly.pdbx_strand_id
1 'polypeptide(L)'
;MPSKPEAFVVHSLKGRVRLKAPALKNRPKELDHIISTIDSLENVKKVSGNPQTGSILLEYEGSPQVFWNKLRELDVLDIKKAEEVAVKSQLQTVFKKADEAIKESSHYRLDLGTSVGLACVAVGLYQLLRGRTNLPSWYTAFWYSLHFFKK
;
A
#
# COMPACT_ATOMS: atom_id res chain seq x y z
N MET A 1 17.37 12.83 -23.12
CA MET A 1 16.06 13.41 -22.74
C MET A 1 16.05 13.50 -21.23
N PRO A 2 15.81 14.66 -20.60
CA PRO A 2 15.77 14.71 -19.14
C PRO A 2 14.58 13.84 -18.69
N SER A 3 14.87 12.84 -17.87
CA SER A 3 13.88 11.92 -17.29
C SER A 3 12.89 12.71 -16.44
N LYS A 4 11.59 12.53 -16.68
CA LYS A 4 10.53 13.15 -15.86
C LYS A 4 10.70 12.73 -14.40
N PRO A 5 10.52 13.64 -13.43
CA PRO A 5 10.62 13.28 -12.03
C PRO A 5 9.48 12.34 -11.64
N GLU A 6 9.84 11.21 -11.02
CA GLU A 6 8.86 10.25 -10.53
C GLU A 6 8.11 10.82 -9.31
N ALA A 7 6.78 10.66 -9.32
CA ALA A 7 5.90 11.08 -8.24
C ALA A 7 5.03 9.91 -7.76
N PHE A 8 4.94 9.75 -6.44
CA PHE A 8 4.18 8.70 -5.77
C PHE A 8 2.96 9.29 -5.06
N VAL A 9 1.81 8.65 -5.19
CA VAL A 9 0.58 9.09 -4.49
C VAL A 9 0.64 8.67 -3.02
N VAL A 10 0.91 9.60 -2.10
CA VAL A 10 0.98 9.27 -0.66
C VAL A 10 -0.41 9.13 -0.05
N HIS A 11 -1.34 9.98 -0.49
CA HIS A 11 -2.70 9.99 0.02
C HIS A 11 -3.65 10.57 -1.02
N SER A 12 -4.85 10.01 -1.14
CA SER A 12 -5.86 10.46 -2.10
C SER A 12 -7.24 10.48 -1.43
N LEU A 13 -7.81 11.67 -1.29
CA LEU A 13 -9.19 11.90 -0.88
C LEU A 13 -9.95 12.52 -2.05
N LYS A 14 -11.29 12.45 -2.00
CA LYS A 14 -12.12 13.18 -2.95
C LYS A 14 -11.82 14.68 -2.85
N GLY A 15 -11.32 15.26 -3.93
CA GLY A 15 -10.98 16.69 -4.03
C GLY A 15 -9.61 17.07 -3.46
N ARG A 16 -8.82 16.13 -2.92
CA ARG A 16 -7.47 16.41 -2.38
C ARG A 16 -6.51 15.24 -2.56
N VAL A 17 -5.39 15.48 -3.23
CA VAL A 17 -4.34 14.47 -3.49
C VAL A 17 -3.00 14.98 -2.99
N ARG A 18 -2.23 14.10 -2.35
CA ARG A 18 -0.86 14.37 -1.94
C ARG A 18 0.10 13.48 -2.70
N LEU A 19 1.00 14.09 -3.45
CA LEU A 19 2.07 13.43 -4.17
C LEU A 19 3.40 13.64 -3.45
N LYS A 20 4.31 12.68 -3.60
CA LYS A 20 5.69 12.79 -3.16
C LYS A 20 6.60 12.52 -4.35
N ALA A 21 7.40 13.49 -4.71
CA ALA A 21 8.37 13.45 -5.79
C ALA A 21 9.77 13.62 -5.21
N PRO A 22 10.45 12.53 -4.81
CA PRO A 22 11.77 12.61 -4.17
C PRO A 22 12.83 13.32 -5.02
N ALA A 23 12.72 13.23 -6.35
CA ALA A 23 13.62 13.89 -7.30
C ALA A 23 13.58 15.43 -7.19
N LEU A 24 12.48 16.01 -6.68
CA LEU A 24 12.31 17.45 -6.50
C LEU A 24 12.76 17.96 -5.12
N LYS A 25 13.27 17.06 -4.26
CA LYS A 25 13.79 17.44 -2.94
C LYS A 25 14.99 18.37 -3.11
N ASN A 26 14.98 19.48 -2.39
CA ASN A 26 15.99 20.54 -2.45
C ASN A 26 16.13 21.20 -3.84
N ARG A 27 15.12 21.07 -4.71
CA ARG A 27 15.08 21.70 -6.05
C ARG A 27 13.89 22.66 -6.17
N PRO A 28 13.90 23.81 -5.48
CA PRO A 28 12.76 24.73 -5.45
C PRO A 28 12.37 25.24 -6.83
N LYS A 29 13.33 25.61 -7.69
CA LYS A 29 13.05 26.13 -9.04
C LYS A 29 12.30 25.14 -9.94
N GLU A 30 12.70 23.86 -9.92
CA GLU A 30 12.01 22.80 -10.68
C GLU A 30 10.62 22.53 -10.11
N LEU A 31 10.50 22.53 -8.78
CA LEU A 31 9.23 22.34 -8.09
C LEU A 31 8.24 23.47 -8.38
N ASP A 32 8.67 24.73 -8.34
CA ASP A 32 7.84 25.89 -8.60
C ASP A 32 7.33 25.91 -10.04
N HIS A 33 8.17 25.52 -11.01
CA HIS A 33 7.76 25.36 -12.40
C HIS A 33 6.62 24.31 -12.50
N ILE A 34 6.82 23.13 -11.91
CA ILE A 34 5.82 22.06 -11.91
C ILE A 34 4.52 22.50 -11.22
N ILE A 35 4.61 23.21 -10.10
CA ILE A 35 3.44 23.76 -9.39
C ILE A 35 2.67 24.70 -10.31
N SER A 36 3.36 25.65 -10.97
CA SER A 36 2.70 26.64 -11.84
C SER A 36 1.99 25.98 -13.04
N THR A 37 2.57 24.92 -13.60
CA THR A 37 1.95 24.15 -14.70
C THR A 37 0.72 23.37 -14.24
N ILE A 38 0.72 22.86 -13.01
CA ILE A 38 -0.45 22.13 -12.49
C ILE A 38 -1.54 23.10 -12.02
N ASP A 39 -1.16 24.26 -11.50
CA ASP A 39 -2.08 25.32 -11.04
C ASP A 39 -2.83 25.97 -12.22
N SER A 40 -2.28 25.94 -13.44
CA SER A 40 -2.98 26.41 -14.64
C SER A 40 -4.12 25.50 -15.11
N LEU A 41 -4.35 24.35 -14.48
CA LEU A 41 -5.47 23.49 -14.81
C LEU A 41 -6.78 24.06 -14.27
N GLU A 42 -7.78 24.20 -15.13
CA GLU A 42 -9.12 24.70 -14.79
C GLU A 42 -9.81 23.94 -13.64
N ASN A 43 -9.47 22.66 -13.44
CA ASN A 43 -10.09 21.80 -12.42
C ASN A 43 -9.32 21.80 -11.09
N VAL A 44 -8.22 22.56 -10.98
CA VAL A 44 -7.36 22.63 -9.80
C VAL A 44 -7.67 23.92 -9.06
N LYS A 45 -8.01 23.79 -7.78
CA LYS A 45 -8.28 24.93 -6.90
C LYS A 45 -7.01 25.53 -6.33
N LYS A 46 -6.07 24.64 -5.97
CA LYS A 46 -4.87 25.02 -5.25
C LYS A 46 -3.80 23.96 -5.39
N VAL A 47 -2.59 24.41 -5.71
CA VAL A 47 -1.38 23.58 -5.62
C VAL A 47 -0.43 24.18 -4.59
N SER A 48 0.18 23.34 -3.76
CA SER A 48 1.24 23.76 -2.86
C SER A 48 2.33 22.69 -2.80
N GLY A 49 3.60 23.12 -2.78
CA GLY A 49 4.72 22.21 -2.66
C GLY A 49 5.62 22.54 -1.48
N ASN A 50 6.24 21.50 -0.93
CA ASN A 50 7.31 21.63 0.04
C ASN A 50 8.63 21.15 -0.59
N PRO A 51 9.57 22.05 -0.90
CA PRO A 51 10.85 21.70 -1.52
C PRO A 51 11.78 20.91 -0.58
N GLN A 52 11.65 21.06 0.74
CA GLN A 52 12.48 20.31 1.70
C GLN A 52 12.13 18.81 1.73
N THR A 53 10.86 18.47 1.50
CA THR A 53 10.38 17.09 1.53
C THR A 53 10.04 16.53 0.14
N GLY A 54 10.08 17.36 -0.90
CA GLY A 54 9.64 17.00 -2.26
C GLY A 54 8.17 16.60 -2.32
N SER A 55 7.32 17.22 -1.50
CA SER A 55 5.90 16.86 -1.40
C SER A 55 5.03 17.89 -2.09
N ILE A 56 4.05 17.45 -2.88
CA ILE A 56 3.09 18.30 -3.59
C ILE A 56 1.70 17.97 -3.09
N LEU A 57 0.92 18.99 -2.71
CA LEU A 57 -0.46 18.88 -2.30
C LEU A 57 -1.34 19.61 -3.31
N LEU A 58 -2.34 18.88 -3.79
CA LEU A 58 -3.24 19.27 -4.87
C LEU A 58 -4.66 19.26 -4.33
N GLU A 59 -5.40 20.34 -4.53
CA GLU A 59 -6.83 20.41 -4.30
C GLU A 59 -7.54 20.62 -5.63
N TYR A 60 -8.53 19.78 -5.93
CA TYR A 60 -9.21 19.77 -7.23
C TYR A 60 -10.72 19.66 -7.05
N GLU A 61 -11.47 20.10 -8.05
CA GLU A 61 -12.92 19.95 -8.12
C GLU A 61 -13.38 18.95 -9.17
N GLY A 62 -14.55 18.38 -8.93
CA GLY A 62 -15.22 17.48 -9.86
C GLY A 62 -14.82 16.00 -9.68
N SER A 63 -14.91 15.26 -10.78
CA SER A 63 -14.71 13.82 -10.81
C SER A 63 -13.20 13.46 -10.67
N PRO A 64 -12.82 12.58 -9.72
CA PRO A 64 -11.44 12.11 -9.59
C PRO A 64 -10.86 11.55 -10.90
N GLN A 65 -11.66 10.85 -11.69
CA GLN A 65 -11.21 10.22 -12.93
C GLN A 65 -10.77 11.26 -13.97
N VAL A 66 -11.54 12.33 -14.13
CA VAL A 66 -11.22 13.42 -15.07
C VAL A 66 -9.97 14.16 -14.63
N PHE A 67 -9.82 14.42 -13.33
CA PHE A 67 -8.62 15.03 -12.77
C PHE A 67 -7.35 14.21 -13.07
N TRP A 68 -7.38 12.89 -12.81
CA TRP A 68 -6.22 12.02 -13.06
C TRP A 68 -5.85 11.93 -14.54
N ASN A 69 -6.82 12.03 -15.45
CA ASN A 69 -6.54 12.03 -16.88
C ASN A 69 -5.87 13.33 -17.31
N LYS A 70 -6.44 14.48 -16.94
CA LYS A 70 -5.83 15.80 -17.21
C LYS A 70 -4.44 15.95 -16.61
N LEU A 71 -4.22 15.41 -15.40
CA LEU A 71 -2.91 15.46 -14.75
C LEU A 71 -1.85 14.62 -15.47
N ARG A 72 -2.24 13.49 -16.08
CA ARG A 72 -1.34 12.66 -16.90
C ARG A 72 -1.05 13.30 -18.26
N GLU A 73 -1.99 14.03 -18.84
CA GLU A 73 -1.83 14.73 -20.12
C GLU A 73 -0.78 15.85 -20.06
N LEU A 74 -0.59 16.50 -18.92
CA LEU A 74 0.42 17.55 -18.74
C LEU A 74 1.87 17.06 -18.89
N ASP A 75 2.09 15.75 -18.78
CA ASP A 75 3.39 15.10 -19.01
C ASP A 75 4.57 15.64 -18.14
N VAL A 76 4.26 16.35 -17.06
CA VAL A 76 5.22 17.00 -16.14
C VAL A 76 5.76 16.08 -15.05
N LEU A 77 5.02 15.02 -14.70
CA LEU A 77 5.34 14.08 -13.63
C LEU A 77 5.04 12.65 -14.07
N ASP A 78 5.95 11.72 -13.77
CA ASP A 78 5.68 10.28 -13.92
C ASP A 78 4.97 9.76 -12.65
N ILE A 79 3.64 9.70 -12.69
CA ILE A 79 2.82 9.37 -11.52
C ILE A 79 2.69 7.86 -11.37
N LYS A 80 3.41 7.29 -10.39
CA LYS A 80 3.29 5.89 -9.99
C LYS A 80 2.18 5.74 -8.95
N LYS A 81 1.18 4.90 -9.24
CA LYS A 81 0.05 4.62 -8.34
C LYS A 81 0.57 3.87 -7.11
N ALA A 82 0.34 4.41 -5.90
CA ALA A 82 0.87 3.83 -4.66
C ALA A 82 0.18 2.54 -4.20
N GLU A 83 -0.95 2.17 -4.80
CA GLU A 83 -1.69 0.94 -4.50
C GLU A 83 -0.88 -0.35 -4.76
N GLU A 84 0.13 -0.32 -5.63
CA GLU A 84 0.93 -1.52 -5.93
C GLU A 84 2.24 -1.64 -5.15
N VAL A 85 2.80 -0.56 -4.59
CA VAL A 85 4.20 -0.57 -4.13
C VAL A 85 4.34 -0.65 -2.61
N ALA A 86 3.46 -0.01 -1.82
CA ALA A 86 3.68 0.12 -0.37
C ALA A 86 3.29 -1.14 0.44
N VAL A 87 2.14 -1.75 0.12
CA VAL A 87 1.59 -2.86 0.92
C VAL A 87 2.06 -4.23 0.41
N LYS A 88 2.11 -4.42 -0.92
CA LYS A 88 2.57 -5.68 -1.52
C LYS A 88 4.06 -5.95 -1.26
N SER A 89 4.94 -4.97 -1.43
CA SER A 89 6.39 -5.22 -1.30
C SER A 89 6.83 -5.50 0.14
N GLN A 90 6.31 -4.76 1.12
CA GLN A 90 6.69 -4.94 2.53
C GLN A 90 6.13 -6.25 3.09
N LEU A 91 4.87 -6.59 2.80
CA LEU A 91 4.30 -7.87 3.20
C LEU A 91 4.98 -9.03 2.47
N GLN A 92 5.22 -8.94 1.16
CA GLN A 92 5.89 -10.01 0.42
C GLN A 92 7.30 -10.29 0.94
N THR A 93 8.06 -9.25 1.34
CA THR A 93 9.42 -9.45 1.82
C THR A 93 9.44 -10.10 3.21
N VAL A 94 8.51 -9.74 4.09
CA VAL A 94 8.38 -10.34 5.43
C VAL A 94 7.86 -11.77 5.34
N PHE A 95 6.83 -12.02 4.53
CA PHE A 95 6.29 -13.35 4.29
C PHE A 95 7.32 -14.26 3.61
N LYS A 96 8.08 -13.76 2.63
CA LYS A 96 9.10 -14.56 1.93
C LYS A 96 10.25 -14.95 2.86
N LYS A 97 10.69 -14.06 3.76
CA LYS A 97 11.71 -14.40 4.77
C LYS A 97 11.23 -15.42 5.79
N ALA A 98 9.97 -15.33 6.22
CA ALA A 98 9.38 -16.31 7.13
C ALA A 98 9.18 -17.68 6.45
N ASP A 99 8.77 -17.69 5.18
CA ASP A 99 8.58 -18.88 4.37
C ASP A 99 9.91 -19.58 4.03
N GLU A 100 10.96 -18.81 3.71
CA GLU A 100 12.31 -19.34 3.50
C GLU A 100 12.90 -19.94 4.79
N ALA A 101 12.74 -19.27 5.94
CA ALA A 101 13.20 -19.78 7.23
C ALA A 101 12.48 -21.07 7.65
N ILE A 102 11.19 -21.20 7.33
CA ILE A 102 10.41 -22.41 7.60
C ILE A 102 10.79 -23.52 6.60
N LYS A 103 11.01 -23.22 5.32
CA LYS A 103 11.45 -24.21 4.31
C LYS A 103 12.83 -24.79 4.61
N GLU A 104 13.78 -23.96 5.04
CA GLU A 104 15.14 -24.39 5.41
C GLU A 104 15.13 -25.27 6.67
N SER A 105 14.34 -24.91 7.69
CA SER A 105 14.23 -25.71 8.92
C SER A 105 13.42 -27.00 8.75
N SER A 106 12.63 -27.12 7.68
CA SER A 106 11.68 -28.23 7.47
C SER A 106 12.07 -29.20 6.35
N HIS A 107 13.29 -29.11 5.80
CA HIS A 107 13.71 -29.86 4.61
C HIS A 107 12.65 -29.81 3.48
N TYR A 108 12.03 -28.65 3.25
CA TYR A 108 10.97 -28.45 2.25
C TYR A 108 9.68 -29.27 2.42
N ARG A 109 9.43 -29.90 3.57
CA ARG A 109 8.24 -30.77 3.77
C ARG A 109 7.03 -30.08 4.40
N LEU A 110 7.19 -28.89 4.96
CA LEU A 110 6.11 -28.13 5.61
C LEU A 110 6.07 -26.69 5.09
N ASP A 111 4.90 -26.29 4.57
CA ASP A 111 4.58 -24.93 4.14
C ASP A 111 4.02 -24.15 5.34
N LEU A 112 4.24 -22.83 5.38
CA LEU A 112 3.80 -21.91 6.43
C LEU A 112 2.28 -22.00 6.65
N GLY A 113 1.52 -22.24 5.58
CA GLY A 113 0.07 -22.49 5.65
C GLY A 113 -0.28 -23.77 6.42
N THR A 114 0.49 -24.84 6.27
CA THR A 114 0.27 -26.13 6.96
C THR A 114 0.61 -26.04 8.44
N SER A 115 1.66 -25.29 8.80
CA SER A 115 2.07 -25.07 10.19
C SER A 115 1.03 -24.27 10.96
N VAL A 116 0.45 -23.22 10.36
CA VAL A 116 -0.63 -22.44 10.97
C VAL A 116 -1.88 -23.30 11.17
N GLY A 117 -2.24 -24.14 10.20
CA GLY A 117 -3.33 -25.09 10.31
C GLY A 117 -3.15 -26.07 11.49
N LEU A 118 -1.97 -26.67 11.62
CA LEU A 118 -1.65 -27.58 12.73
C LEU A 118 -1.64 -26.87 14.09
N ALA A 119 -1.15 -25.63 14.15
CA ALA A 119 -1.18 -24.83 15.38
C ALA A 119 -2.63 -24.55 15.82
N CYS A 120 -3.52 -24.20 14.90
CA CYS A 120 -4.93 -24.01 15.19
C CYS A 120 -5.61 -25.30 15.69
N VAL A 121 -5.30 -26.45 15.08
CA VAL A 121 -5.82 -27.76 15.53
C VAL A 121 -5.31 -28.11 16.93
N ALA A 122 -4.02 -27.92 17.19
CA ALA A 122 -3.42 -28.16 18.50
C ALA A 122 -4.03 -27.25 19.58
N VAL A 123 -4.25 -25.97 19.27
CA VAL A 123 -4.90 -25.00 20.15
C VAL A 123 -6.37 -25.38 20.41
N GLY A 124 -7.11 -25.86 19.40
CA GLY A 124 -8.48 -26.36 19.56
C GLY A 124 -8.54 -27.59 20.47
N LEU A 125 -7.66 -28.58 20.26
CA LEU A 125 -7.56 -29.76 21.12
C LEU A 125 -7.19 -29.38 22.56
N TYR A 126 -6.25 -28.45 22.73
CA TYR A 126 -5.81 -27.97 24.02
C TYR A 126 -6.93 -27.23 24.78
N GLN A 127 -7.76 -26.47 24.08
CA GLN A 127 -8.94 -25.81 24.67
C GLN A 127 -10.00 -26.83 25.12
N LEU A 128 -10.24 -27.89 24.33
CA LEU A 128 -11.14 -28.98 24.71
C LEU A 128 -10.64 -29.73 25.95
N LEU A 129 -9.33 -29.98 26.05
CA LEU A 129 -8.71 -30.68 27.18
C LEU A 129 -8.67 -29.86 28.47
N ARG A 130 -8.58 -28.52 28.38
CA ARG A 130 -8.51 -27.64 29.57
C ARG A 130 -9.83 -26.98 29.98
N GLY A 131 -10.93 -27.26 29.30
CA GLY A 131 -12.28 -26.84 29.73
C GLY A 131 -12.48 -25.32 29.92
N ARG A 132 -11.67 -24.49 29.26
CA ARG A 132 -11.66 -23.02 29.45
C ARG A 132 -12.53 -22.34 28.39
N THR A 133 -13.70 -21.86 28.79
CA THR A 133 -14.77 -21.27 27.95
C THR A 133 -14.59 -19.78 27.59
N ASN A 134 -13.47 -19.16 27.97
CA ASN A 134 -13.22 -17.72 27.76
C ASN A 134 -12.50 -17.37 26.44
N LEU A 135 -12.35 -18.33 25.53
CA LEU A 135 -11.86 -18.12 24.16
C LEU A 135 -13.06 -18.12 23.20
N PRO A 136 -12.98 -17.46 22.03
CA PRO A 136 -14.04 -17.55 21.03
C PRO A 136 -14.36 -19.03 20.80
N SER A 137 -15.65 -19.36 20.90
CA SER A 137 -16.14 -20.74 20.90
C SER A 137 -15.49 -21.59 19.81
N TRP A 138 -15.20 -22.84 20.12
CA TRP A 138 -14.47 -23.76 19.22
C TRP A 138 -15.03 -23.81 17.79
N TYR A 139 -16.35 -23.67 17.63
CA TYR A 139 -16.99 -23.61 16.32
C TYR A 139 -16.65 -22.35 15.51
N THR A 140 -16.35 -21.22 16.15
CA THR A 140 -15.93 -19.97 15.50
C THR A 140 -14.53 -20.08 14.94
N ALA A 141 -13.60 -20.68 15.71
CA ALA A 141 -12.25 -20.97 15.22
C ALA A 141 -12.27 -21.96 14.05
N PHE A 142 -13.13 -22.97 14.12
CA PHE A 142 -13.32 -23.94 13.03
C PHE A 142 -13.93 -23.31 11.78
N TRP A 143 -14.89 -22.39 11.95
CA TRP A 143 -15.52 -21.63 10.85
C TRP A 143 -14.50 -20.75 10.10
N TYR A 144 -13.64 -20.03 10.82
CA TYR A 144 -12.58 -19.25 10.20
C TYR A 144 -11.57 -20.13 9.44
N SER A 145 -11.19 -21.27 10.00
CA SER A 145 -10.29 -22.23 9.34
C SER A 145 -10.85 -22.67 7.97
N LEU A 146 -12.12 -23.06 7.92
CA LEU A 146 -12.76 -23.50 6.67
C LEU A 146 -12.84 -22.40 5.60
N HIS A 147 -12.92 -21.12 6.00
CA HIS A 147 -12.86 -19.99 5.07
C HIS A 147 -11.46 -19.75 4.49
N PHE A 148 -10.39 -20.11 5.20
CA PHE A 148 -9.03 -20.02 4.68
C PHE A 148 -8.69 -21.13 3.66
N PHE A 149 -9.34 -22.29 3.77
CA PHE A 149 -9.13 -23.42 2.84
C PHE A 149 -9.95 -23.34 1.55
N LYS A 150 -11.04 -22.55 1.51
CA LYS A 150 -11.79 -22.30 0.28
C LYS A 150 -11.21 -21.09 -0.46
N LYS A 151 -10.13 -21.32 -1.18
CA LYS A 151 -9.67 -20.45 -2.26
C LYS A 151 -9.99 -21.09 -3.60
#